data_AF-A0A923WEY7-F1
#
_entry.id   AF-A0A923WEY7-F1
#
_cell.length_a   1.000
_cell.length_b   1.000
_cell.length_c   1.000
_cell.angle_alpha   90.00
_cell.angle_beta   90.00
_cell.angle_gamma   90.00
#
_symmetry.space_group_name_H-M   'P 1'
#
loop_
_entity.id
_entity.type
_entity.pdbx_description
1 polymer ?
#
loop_
_entity_poly.entity_id
_entity_poly.type
_entity_poly.pdbx_seq_one_letter_code
_entity_poly.pdbx_strand_id
1 'polypeptide(L)'
;MRGYRKPAKDAMPDGAAPDPAGASAPSQAQTSFGSLLQMGRDALGTLKGMGDQYETDNPLVTVAALEAFVGALKEQDTTINDALTPLRTATRLRYALYEGEEGLKARMTAVKSHVAGAQKKSSPLYKDLVKIKY
;
A
#
# COMPACT_ATOMS: atom_id res chain seq x y z
N MET A 1 23.84 1.80 -13.88
CA MET A 1 23.25 1.89 -12.52
C MET A 1 21.94 2.66 -12.61
N ARG A 2 20.78 2.03 -12.36
CA ARG A 2 19.48 2.70 -12.36
C ARG A 2 19.21 3.25 -10.96
N GLY A 3 19.20 4.58 -10.81
CA GLY A 3 18.93 5.26 -9.54
C GLY A 3 17.50 5.04 -9.06
N TYR A 4 17.34 4.95 -7.74
CA TYR A 4 16.05 4.81 -7.07
C TYR A 4 15.19 6.06 -7.34
N ARG A 5 14.05 5.91 -8.03
CA ARG A 5 13.04 6.97 -8.15
C ARG A 5 12.13 6.91 -6.93
N LYS A 6 12.18 7.96 -6.09
CA LYS A 6 11.26 8.16 -4.98
C LYS A 6 9.82 8.15 -5.52
N PRO A 7 8.89 7.36 -4.96
CA PRO A 7 7.50 7.36 -5.43
C PRO A 7 6.92 8.77 -5.29
N ALA A 8 6.11 9.15 -6.28
CA ALA A 8 5.44 10.44 -6.29
C ALA A 8 4.62 10.58 -4.99
N LYS A 9 4.75 11.75 -4.36
CA LYS A 9 3.87 12.18 -3.28
C LYS A 9 2.48 12.27 -3.90
N ASP A 10 1.68 11.20 -3.80
CA ASP A 10 0.24 11.36 -3.91
C ASP A 10 -0.12 12.47 -2.93
N ALA A 11 -0.67 13.55 -3.47
CA ALA A 11 -1.07 14.70 -2.73
C ALA A 11 -2.07 14.25 -1.67
N MET A 12 -1.61 14.05 -0.44
CA MET A 12 -2.51 14.03 0.71
C MET A 12 -3.12 15.43 0.77
N PRO A 13 -4.45 15.57 0.60
CA PRO A 13 -5.09 16.87 0.78
C PRO A 13 -4.91 17.30 2.23
N ASP A 14 -4.38 18.52 2.42
CA ASP A 14 -4.27 19.15 3.73
C ASP A 14 -5.65 19.17 4.40
N GLY A 15 -5.74 18.56 5.59
CA GLY A 15 -6.90 18.70 6.48
C GLY A 15 -8.06 17.73 6.31
N ALA A 16 -7.94 16.63 5.55
CA ALA A 16 -8.96 15.59 5.57
C ALA A 16 -8.94 14.83 6.91
N ALA A 17 -10.03 14.95 7.67
CA ALA A 17 -10.31 14.11 8.83
C ALA A 17 -10.05 12.63 8.48
N PRO A 18 -9.58 11.80 9.43
CA PRO A 18 -9.33 10.40 9.14
C PRO A 18 -10.65 9.73 8.74
N ASP A 19 -10.78 9.41 7.45
CA ASP A 19 -11.90 8.63 6.95
C ASP A 19 -11.99 7.32 7.76
N PRO A 20 -13.14 7.01 8.37
CA PRO A 20 -13.32 5.82 9.18
C PRO A 20 -13.58 4.61 8.28
N ALA A 21 -12.67 4.29 7.36
CA ALA A 21 -12.60 3.02 6.65
C ALA A 21 -11.27 2.95 5.89
N GLY A 22 -10.47 1.92 6.16
CA GLY A 22 -9.14 1.71 5.56
C GLY A 22 -9.14 1.33 4.08
N ALA A 23 -9.70 2.16 3.20
CA ALA A 23 -9.65 1.98 1.75
C ALA A 23 -8.58 2.89 1.13
N SER A 24 -7.30 2.52 1.27
CA SER A 24 -6.30 3.04 0.31
C SER A 24 -6.67 2.48 -1.07
N ALA A 25 -6.74 3.35 -2.09
CA ALA A 25 -7.02 2.92 -3.46
C ALA A 25 -6.13 1.72 -3.84
N PRO A 26 -6.67 0.69 -4.52
CA PRO A 26 -5.90 -0.49 -4.87
C PRO A 26 -4.69 -0.08 -5.72
N SER A 27 -3.53 -0.68 -5.44
CA SER A 27 -2.34 -0.45 -6.26
C SER A 27 -2.62 -0.85 -7.71
N GLN A 28 -1.96 -0.22 -8.69
CA GLN A 28 -2.12 -0.59 -10.11
C GLN A 28 -1.96 -2.10 -10.35
N ALA A 29 -1.02 -2.73 -9.63
CA ALA A 29 -0.83 -4.18 -9.68
C ALA A 29 -2.07 -4.95 -9.17
N GLN A 30 -2.67 -4.56 -8.05
CA GLN A 30 -3.90 -5.18 -7.54
C GLN A 30 -5.07 -5.04 -8.51
N THR A 31 -5.21 -3.88 -9.16
CA THR A 31 -6.23 -3.66 -10.19
C THR A 31 -6.00 -4.57 -11.40
N SER A 32 -4.75 -4.69 -11.86
CA SER A 32 -4.39 -5.59 -12.97
C SER A 32 -4.60 -7.07 -12.64
N PHE A 33 -4.21 -7.52 -11.44
CA PHE A 33 -4.40 -8.90 -11.01
C PHE A 33 -5.88 -9.25 -10.84
N GLY A 34 -6.68 -8.35 -10.24
CA GLY A 34 -8.12 -8.52 -10.13
C GLY A 34 -8.81 -8.62 -11.50
N SER A 35 -8.39 -7.79 -12.47
CA SER A 35 -8.90 -7.86 -13.84
C SER A 35 -8.56 -9.18 -14.53
N LEU A 36 -7.33 -9.69 -14.36
CA LEU A 36 -6.92 -10.98 -14.95
C LEU A 36 -7.67 -12.16 -14.33
N LEU A 37 -7.88 -12.14 -13.01
CA LEU A 37 -8.67 -13.17 -12.32
C LEU A 37 -10.13 -13.16 -12.78
N GLN A 38 -10.69 -11.97 -13.02
CA GLN A 38 -12.04 -11.83 -13.56
C GLN A 38 -12.12 -12.38 -14.99
N MET A 39 -11.16 -12.03 -15.86
CA MET A 39 -11.08 -12.60 -17.21
C MET A 39 -11.01 -14.13 -17.19
N GLY A 40 -10.24 -14.72 -16.28
CA GLY A 40 -10.17 -16.18 -16.11
C GLY A 40 -11.50 -16.81 -15.71
N ARG A 41 -12.27 -16.14 -14.84
CA ARG A 41 -13.63 -16.58 -14.46
C ARG A 41 -14.63 -16.46 -15.60
N ASP A 42 -14.56 -15.36 -16.36
CA ASP A 42 -15.46 -15.12 -17.50
C ASP A 42 -15.19 -16.15 -18.61
N ALA A 43 -13.92 -16.46 -18.87
CA ALA A 43 -13.51 -17.51 -19.78
C ALA A 43 -14.02 -18.89 -19.30
N LEU A 44 -13.83 -19.24 -18.02
CA LEU A 44 -14.35 -20.48 -17.45
C LEU A 44 -15.88 -20.57 -17.56
N GLY A 45 -16.59 -19.47 -17.31
CA GLY A 45 -18.04 -19.39 -17.45
C GLY A 45 -18.50 -19.66 -18.88
N THR A 46 -17.78 -19.12 -19.86
CA THR A 46 -18.04 -19.35 -21.28
C THR A 46 -17.80 -20.81 -21.66
N LEU A 47 -16.68 -21.39 -21.23
CA LEU A 47 -16.35 -22.79 -21.49
C LEU A 47 -17.38 -23.76 -20.87
N LYS A 48 -17.83 -23.49 -19.64
CA LYS A 48 -18.91 -24.25 -19.00
C LYS A 48 -20.23 -24.13 -19.78
N GLY A 49 -20.52 -22.95 -20.34
CA GLY A 49 -21.71 -22.71 -21.16
C GLY A 49 -21.70 -23.44 -22.50
N MET A 50 -20.53 -23.81 -23.01
CA MET A 50 -20.39 -24.62 -24.23
C MET A 50 -20.73 -26.10 -24.02
N GLY A 51 -20.77 -26.57 -22.77
CA GLY A 51 -21.09 -27.97 -22.44
C GLY A 51 -20.23 -28.96 -23.21
N ASP A 52 -20.86 -29.96 -23.81
CA ASP A 52 -20.19 -31.05 -24.54
C ASP A 52 -19.53 -30.60 -25.86
N GLN A 53 -19.72 -29.34 -26.29
CA GLN A 53 -19.06 -28.81 -27.49
C GLN A 53 -17.61 -28.41 -27.26
N TYR A 54 -17.19 -28.28 -25.99
CA TYR A 54 -15.82 -27.95 -25.63
C TYR A 54 -15.06 -29.21 -25.21
N GLU A 55 -14.58 -29.96 -26.21
CA GLU A 55 -13.64 -31.05 -26.01
C GLU A 55 -12.21 -30.60 -26.30
N THR A 56 -11.27 -31.02 -25.44
CA THR A 56 -9.86 -30.68 -25.59
C THR A 56 -8.98 -31.84 -25.13
N ASP A 57 -8.00 -32.19 -25.96
CA ASP A 57 -6.99 -33.20 -25.63
C ASP A 57 -5.92 -32.68 -24.66
N ASN A 58 -5.86 -31.36 -24.45
CA ASN A 58 -4.87 -30.75 -23.59
C ASN A 58 -5.39 -30.70 -22.13
N PRO A 59 -4.78 -31.44 -21.19
CA PRO A 59 -5.25 -31.54 -19.82
C PRO A 59 -5.25 -30.19 -19.08
N LEU A 60 -4.41 -29.23 -19.49
CA LEU A 60 -4.24 -27.93 -18.83
C LEU A 60 -5.38 -26.94 -19.12
N VAL A 61 -6.11 -27.12 -20.22
CA VAL A 61 -7.19 -26.21 -20.64
C VAL A 61 -8.57 -26.86 -20.50
N THR A 62 -8.63 -28.05 -19.91
CA THR A 62 -9.91 -28.64 -19.51
C THR A 62 -10.63 -27.71 -18.53
N VAL A 63 -11.96 -27.73 -18.54
CA VAL A 63 -12.79 -26.95 -17.61
C VAL A 63 -12.38 -27.22 -16.16
N ALA A 64 -12.16 -28.49 -15.80
CA ALA A 64 -11.74 -28.89 -14.47
C ALA A 64 -10.36 -28.33 -14.07
N ALA A 65 -9.37 -28.39 -14.98
CA ALA A 65 -8.04 -27.86 -14.70
C ALA A 65 -8.04 -26.34 -14.57
N LEU A 66 -8.76 -25.63 -15.44
CA LEU A 66 -8.90 -24.17 -15.36
C LEU A 66 -9.64 -23.75 -14.10
N GLU A 67 -10.69 -24.46 -13.69
CA GLU A 67 -11.41 -24.21 -12.45
C GLU A 67 -10.51 -24.37 -11.22
N ALA A 68 -9.74 -25.46 -11.17
CA ALA A 68 -8.77 -25.68 -10.09
C ALA A 68 -7.70 -24.56 -10.05
N PHE A 69 -7.19 -24.16 -11.21
CA PHE A 69 -6.18 -23.11 -11.31
C PHE A 69 -6.71 -21.73 -10.91
N VAL A 70 -7.88 -21.33 -11.40
CA VAL A 70 -8.54 -20.06 -11.02
C VAL A 70 -8.90 -20.04 -9.53
N GLY A 71 -9.31 -21.18 -8.98
CA GLY A 71 -9.53 -21.37 -7.54
C GLY A 71 -8.25 -21.11 -6.74
N ALA A 72 -7.16 -21.80 -7.09
CA ALA A 72 -5.87 -21.64 -6.43
C ALA A 72 -5.33 -20.20 -6.52
N LEU A 73 -5.48 -19.54 -7.67
CA LEU A 73 -5.09 -18.12 -7.81
C LEU A 73 -5.88 -17.20 -6.88
N LYS A 74 -7.19 -17.43 -6.72
CA LYS A 74 -8.02 -16.64 -5.81
C LYS A 74 -7.56 -16.79 -4.35
N GLU A 75 -7.23 -18.01 -3.92
CA GLU A 75 -6.74 -18.28 -2.57
C GLU A 75 -5.38 -17.62 -2.30
N GLN A 76 -4.47 -17.69 -3.26
CA GLN A 76 -3.17 -17.03 -3.17
C GLN A 76 -3.30 -15.50 -3.15
N ASP A 77 -4.15 -14.92 -4.00
CA ASP A 77 -4.40 -13.48 -3.99
C ASP A 77 -5.00 -13.00 -2.66
N THR A 78 -5.92 -13.79 -2.09
CA THR A 78 -6.47 -13.53 -0.75
C THR A 78 -5.36 -13.53 0.31
N THR A 79 -4.50 -14.56 0.30
CA THR A 79 -3.37 -14.68 1.25
C THR A 79 -2.42 -13.49 1.15
N ILE A 80 -2.11 -13.03 -0.06
CA ILE A 80 -1.24 -11.87 -0.29
C ILE A 80 -1.91 -10.59 0.24
N ASN A 81 -3.19 -10.37 -0.04
CA ASN A 81 -3.93 -9.21 0.43
C ASN A 81 -4.03 -9.18 1.97
N ASP A 82 -4.22 -10.33 2.60
CA ASP A 82 -4.21 -10.48 4.06
C ASP A 82 -2.85 -10.13 4.66
N ALA A 83 -1.74 -10.47 3.99
CA ALA A 83 -0.39 -10.11 4.43
C ALA A 83 -0.05 -8.62 4.19
N LEU A 84 -0.59 -8.00 3.14
CA LEU A 84 -0.35 -6.60 2.82
C LEU A 84 -1.06 -5.64 3.78
N THR A 85 -2.21 -6.02 4.30
CA THR A 85 -3.00 -5.21 5.25
C THR A 85 -2.21 -4.83 6.52
N PRO A 86 -1.63 -5.76 7.29
CA PRO A 86 -0.84 -5.41 8.48
C PRO A 86 0.41 -4.61 8.12
N LEU A 87 1.04 -4.86 6.97
CA LEU A 87 2.19 -4.08 6.49
C LEU A 87 1.82 -2.62 6.23
N ARG A 88 0.68 -2.36 5.57
CA ARG A 88 0.16 -1.01 5.32
C ARG A 88 -0.14 -0.30 6.64
N THR A 89 -0.80 -0.99 7.57
CA THR A 89 -1.08 -0.48 8.92
C THR A 89 0.20 -0.13 9.67
N ALA A 90 1.18 -1.03 9.72
CA ALA A 90 2.46 -0.79 10.37
C ALA A 90 3.21 0.41 9.75
N THR A 91 3.17 0.53 8.42
CA THR A 91 3.78 1.67 7.71
C THR A 91 3.10 2.98 8.08
N ARG A 92 1.76 3.01 8.14
CA ARG A 92 0.99 4.19 8.57
C ARG A 92 1.28 4.57 10.02
N LEU A 93 1.32 3.60 10.93
CA LEU A 93 1.68 3.83 12.33
C LEU A 93 3.09 4.40 12.46
N ARG A 94 4.05 3.86 11.72
CA ARG A 94 5.41 4.40 11.68
C ARG A 94 5.42 5.84 11.17
N TYR A 95 4.69 6.14 10.11
CA TYR A 95 4.58 7.52 9.62
C TYR A 95 4.01 8.45 10.69
N ALA A 96 2.90 8.07 11.35
CA ALA A 96 2.30 8.87 12.41
C ALA A 96 3.27 9.15 13.57
N LEU A 97 4.06 8.15 13.98
CA LEU A 97 5.04 8.29 15.06
C LEU A 97 6.18 9.27 14.74
N TYR A 98 6.65 9.32 13.49
CA TYR A 98 7.83 10.11 13.13
C TYR A 98 7.48 11.43 12.42
N GLU A 99 6.59 11.39 11.44
CA GLU A 99 6.27 12.49 10.52
C GLU A 99 4.85 13.04 10.70
N GLY A 100 4.01 12.43 11.55
CA GLY A 100 2.68 12.95 11.88
C GLY A 100 2.72 14.32 12.58
N GLU A 101 1.56 14.98 12.66
CA GLU A 101 1.41 16.31 13.28
C GLU A 101 1.88 16.35 14.74
N GLU A 102 1.73 15.25 15.47
CA GLU A 102 2.26 15.07 16.84
C GLU A 102 3.47 14.14 16.92
N GLY A 103 4.01 13.76 15.76
CA GLY A 103 5.14 12.85 15.63
C GLY A 103 6.45 13.46 16.14
N LEU A 104 7.49 12.63 16.18
CA LEU A 104 8.82 13.01 16.66
C LEU A 104 9.32 14.31 16.02
N LYS A 105 9.11 14.47 14.71
CA LYS A 105 9.52 15.66 13.96
C LYS A 105 8.86 16.94 14.45
N ALA A 106 7.55 16.90 14.68
CA ALA A 106 6.79 18.04 15.19
C ALA A 106 7.24 18.38 16.62
N ARG A 107 7.42 17.37 17.47
CA ARG A 107 7.93 17.54 18.84
C ARG A 107 9.33 18.14 18.87
N MET A 108 10.25 17.65 18.04
CA MET A 108 11.60 18.20 17.90
C MET A 108 11.57 19.66 17.42
N THR A 109 10.66 19.98 16.50
CA THR A 109 10.46 21.36 16.03
C THR A 109 9.93 22.25 17.16
N ALA A 110 8.96 21.78 17.95
CA ALA A 110 8.44 22.50 19.10
C ALA A 110 9.51 22.75 20.17
N VAL A 111 10.37 21.76 20.46
CA VAL A 111 11.50 21.91 21.37
C VAL A 111 12.48 22.98 20.86
N LYS A 112 12.86 22.94 19.57
CA LYS A 112 13.72 23.96 18.97
C LYS A 112 13.11 25.36 19.11
N SER A 113 11.82 25.50 18.85
CA SER A 113 11.09 26.78 18.98
C SER A 113 11.02 27.27 20.42
N HIS A 114 10.76 26.38 21.38
CA HIS A 114 10.72 26.73 22.80
C HIS A 114 12.07 27.23 23.30
N VAL A 115 13.16 26.51 22.99
CA VAL A 115 14.52 26.93 23.34
C VAL A 115 14.88 28.26 22.69
N ALA A 116 14.50 28.48 21.43
CA ALA A 116 14.72 29.75 20.75
C ALA A 116 14.05 30.93 21.48
N GLY A 117 12.85 30.72 22.03
CA GLY A 117 12.13 31.72 22.82
C GLY A 117 12.75 31.94 24.20
N ALA A 118 13.10 30.86 24.90
CA ALA A 118 13.60 30.92 26.28
C ALA A 118 15.07 31.41 26.38
N GLN A 119 15.96 30.92 25.51
CA GLN A 119 17.40 31.19 25.58
C GLN A 119 17.93 32.07 24.46
N LYS A 120 17.05 32.56 23.58
CA LYS A 120 17.40 33.28 22.34
C LYS A 120 18.13 32.40 21.32
N LYS A 121 17.95 32.74 20.04
CA LYS A 121 18.54 32.04 18.89
C LYS A 121 20.07 32.08 18.82
N SER A 122 20.72 32.94 19.60
CA SER A 122 22.18 33.05 19.64
C SER A 122 22.84 32.07 20.61
N SER A 123 22.07 31.43 21.49
CA SER A 123 22.60 30.52 22.52
C SER A 123 23.33 29.31 21.92
N PRO A 124 24.41 28.83 22.56
CA PRO A 124 25.10 27.59 22.14
C PRO A 124 24.14 26.40 22.08
N LEU A 125 23.25 26.28 23.07
CA LEU A 125 22.28 25.19 23.18
C LEU A 125 21.28 25.18 22.01
N TYR A 126 20.75 26.34 21.59
CA TYR A 126 19.92 26.41 20.39
C TYR A 126 20.70 26.05 19.12
N LYS A 127 21.94 26.55 18.99
CA LYS A 127 22.79 26.25 17.82
C LYS A 127 23.08 24.76 17.70
N ASP A 128 23.26 24.06 18.82
CA ASP A 128 23.48 22.61 18.80
C ASP A 128 22.21 21.83 18.45
N LEU A 129 21.04 22.25 18.96
CA LEU A 129 19.77 21.64 18.58
C LEU A 129 19.43 21.81 17.09
N VAL A 130 19.70 22.98 16.51
CA VAL A 130 19.39 23.24 15.08
C VAL A 130 20.29 22.42 14.14
N LYS A 131 21.50 22.04 14.56
CA LYS A 131 22.38 21.15 13.78
C LYS A 131 21.82 19.74 13.60
N ILE A 132 20.91 19.29 14.49
CA ILE A 132 20.26 17.99 14.38
C ILE A 132 19.29 18.03 13.19
N LYS A 133 19.65 17.33 12.11
CA LYS A 133 18.88 17.19 10.86
C LYS A 133 18.00 15.94 10.92
N TYR A 134 16.77 16.07 10.41
CA TYR A 134 15.78 15.00 10.23
C TYR A 134 14.91 15.30 9.01
#